data_AF-A0A924RAE2-F1
#
_entry.id   AF-A0A924RAE2-F1
#
_cell.length_a   1.000
_cell.length_b   1.000
_cell.length_c   1.000
_cell.angle_alpha   90.00
_cell.angle_beta   90.00
_cell.angle_gamma   90.00
#
_symmetry.space_group_name_H-M   'P 1'
#
loop_
_entity.id
_entity.type
_entity.pdbx_description
1 polymer ?
#
loop_
_entity_poly.entity_id
_entity_poly.type
_entity_poly.pdbx_seq_one_letter_code
_entity_poly.pdbx_strand_id
1 'polypeptide(L)'
;MKLLLRNIFYSFPIQLLILHFRKYQILLIFWFLMASTINSGFMKSFGADALFFVPEYLGNVNALSSATVGVAMGVFFMSWNITTFILHTRRFKFLATASKPFLKYCVNNGLLPLFFLIFYLIKSIQFNTNKELLSTAEEIALILGFLGGFISLIAFSFAFFFGVDRTILRTITPVIANPEFFK
;
A
#
# COMPACT_ATOMS: atom_id res chain seq x y z
N MET A 1 28.61 -13.30 -10.92
CA MET A 1 27.32 -12.83 -11.50
C MET A 1 26.17 -13.84 -11.36
N LYS A 2 26.35 -15.12 -11.75
CA LYS A 2 25.29 -16.16 -11.65
C LYS A 2 24.74 -16.35 -10.21
N LEU A 3 25.60 -16.26 -9.19
CA LEU A 3 25.20 -16.42 -7.79
C LEU A 3 24.33 -15.25 -7.28
N LEU A 4 24.67 -14.02 -7.66
CA LEU A 4 23.91 -12.82 -7.28
C LEU A 4 22.49 -12.85 -7.86
N LEU A 5 22.35 -13.16 -9.15
CA LEU A 5 21.05 -13.29 -9.81
C LEU A 5 20.20 -14.40 -9.17
N ARG A 6 20.83 -15.52 -8.81
CA ARG A 6 20.17 -16.61 -8.08
C ARG A 6 19.66 -16.14 -6.72
N ASN A 7 20.49 -15.44 -5.94
CA ASN A 7 20.11 -14.96 -4.61
C ASN A 7 18.99 -13.91 -4.67
N ILE A 8 19.02 -13.02 -5.66
CA ILE A 8 17.95 -12.06 -5.92
C ILE A 8 16.66 -12.81 -6.27
N PHE A 9 16.70 -13.76 -7.19
CA PHE A 9 15.51 -14.52 -7.59
C PHE A 9 14.87 -15.29 -6.43
N TYR A 10 15.68 -15.93 -5.57
CA TYR A 10 15.19 -16.66 -4.40
C TYR A 10 14.99 -15.77 -3.15
N SER A 11 15.12 -14.45 -3.29
CA SER A 11 14.79 -13.52 -2.21
C SER A 11 13.28 -13.51 -1.94
N PHE A 12 12.91 -13.32 -0.67
CA PHE A 12 11.52 -13.33 -0.24
C PHE A 12 10.64 -12.30 -0.98
N PRO A 13 11.07 -11.04 -1.23
CA PRO A 13 10.26 -10.08 -1.98
C PRO A 13 9.93 -10.54 -3.40
N ILE A 14 10.90 -11.11 -4.12
CA ILE A 14 10.70 -11.55 -5.50
C ILE A 14 9.82 -12.79 -5.56
N GLN A 15 10.06 -13.75 -4.66
CA GLN A 15 9.21 -14.93 -4.56
C GLN A 15 7.76 -14.56 -4.20
N LEU A 16 7.58 -13.56 -3.34
CA LEU A 16 6.26 -13.05 -2.97
C LEU A 16 5.56 -12.35 -4.15
N LEU A 17 6.30 -11.54 -4.92
CA LEU A 17 5.77 -10.92 -6.13
C LEU A 17 5.30 -11.99 -7.14
N ILE A 18 6.14 -12.99 -7.42
CA ILE A 18 5.79 -14.12 -8.30
C ILE A 18 4.58 -14.88 -7.77
N LEU A 19 4.43 -14.99 -6.44
CA LEU A 19 3.31 -15.69 -5.82
C LEU A 19 1.96 -15.05 -6.16
N HIS A 20 1.87 -13.72 -6.22
CA HIS A 20 0.63 -12.99 -6.57
C HIS A 20 0.16 -13.30 -8.00
N PHE A 21 1.09 -13.52 -8.92
CA PHE A 21 0.76 -13.93 -10.30
C PHE A 21 0.39 -15.42 -10.41
N ARG A 22 0.82 -16.24 -9.45
CA ARG A 22 0.54 -17.68 -9.42
C ARG A 22 -0.72 -18.03 -8.63
N LYS A 23 -1.10 -17.24 -7.63
CA LYS A 23 -2.20 -17.51 -6.70
C LYS A 23 -2.96 -16.23 -6.37
N TYR A 24 -4.29 -16.34 -6.33
CA TYR A 24 -5.21 -15.21 -6.06
C TYR A 24 -5.06 -14.05 -7.06
N GLN A 25 -4.92 -14.37 -8.35
CA GLN A 25 -4.74 -13.37 -9.43
C GLN A 25 -5.88 -12.36 -9.51
N ILE A 26 -7.08 -12.72 -9.02
CA ILE A 26 -8.22 -11.80 -8.93
C ILE A 26 -7.87 -10.50 -8.19
N LEU A 27 -6.97 -10.55 -7.19
CA LEU A 27 -6.54 -9.36 -6.46
C LEU A 27 -5.73 -8.39 -7.33
N LEU A 28 -5.08 -8.87 -8.39
CA LEU A 28 -4.34 -8.02 -9.34
C LEU A 28 -5.26 -7.19 -10.23
N ILE A 29 -6.54 -7.55 -10.36
CA ILE A 29 -7.51 -6.76 -11.14
C ILE A 29 -7.66 -5.36 -10.54
N PHE A 30 -7.65 -5.24 -9.21
CA PHE A 30 -7.73 -3.93 -8.55
C PHE A 30 -6.52 -3.04 -8.86
N TRP A 31 -5.31 -3.64 -8.89
CA TRP A 31 -4.09 -2.93 -9.31
C TRP A 31 -4.15 -2.52 -10.78
N PHE A 32 -4.61 -3.42 -11.65
CA PHE A 32 -4.78 -3.14 -13.06
C PHE A 32 -5.76 -2.01 -13.30
N LEU A 33 -6.93 -2.04 -12.65
CA LEU A 33 -7.94 -0.99 -12.76
C LEU A 33 -7.38 0.36 -12.30
N MET A 34 -6.75 0.41 -11.12
CA MET A 34 -6.09 1.61 -10.61
C MET A 34 -5.03 2.15 -11.58
N ALA A 35 -4.16 1.28 -12.09
CA ALA A 35 -3.10 1.67 -13.03
C ALA A 35 -3.67 2.16 -14.36
N SER A 36 -4.75 1.53 -14.85
CA SER A 36 -5.44 1.93 -16.07
C SER A 36 -6.10 3.30 -15.92
N THR A 37 -6.71 3.60 -14.77
CA THR A 37 -7.30 4.93 -14.51
C THR A 37 -6.22 6.02 -14.51
N ILE A 38 -5.13 5.80 -13.78
CA ILE A 38 -3.98 6.74 -13.70
C ILE A 38 -3.31 6.91 -15.07
N ASN A 39 -3.30 5.88 -15.92
CA ASN A 39 -2.78 5.97 -17.28
C ASN A 39 -3.77 6.59 -18.29
N SER A 40 -4.88 7.17 -17.83
CA SER A 40 -5.97 7.70 -18.67
C SER A 40 -6.59 6.66 -19.63
N GLY A 41 -6.45 5.37 -19.33
CA GLY A 41 -7.01 4.27 -20.14
C GLY A 41 -8.42 3.87 -19.72
N PHE A 42 -8.80 4.16 -18.47
CA PHE A 42 -10.13 3.87 -17.92
C PHE A 42 -10.84 5.15 -17.51
N MET A 43 -12.12 5.29 -17.92
CA MET A 43 -13.02 6.40 -17.57
C MET A 43 -12.46 7.82 -17.82
N LYS A 44 -11.55 7.98 -18.79
CA LYS A 44 -10.98 9.29 -19.15
C LYS A 44 -12.04 10.34 -19.53
N SER A 45 -13.09 9.93 -20.24
CA SER A 45 -14.19 10.83 -20.62
C SER A 45 -14.96 11.40 -19.42
N PHE A 46 -14.87 10.74 -18.26
CA PHE A 46 -15.44 11.22 -16.99
C PHE A 46 -14.42 11.98 -16.13
N GLY A 47 -13.22 12.24 -16.63
CA GLY A 47 -12.16 12.93 -15.87
C GLY A 47 -11.57 12.10 -14.72
N ALA A 48 -11.69 10.77 -14.78
CA ALA A 48 -11.25 9.91 -13.68
C ALA A 48 -9.77 10.08 -13.34
N ASP A 49 -8.90 10.28 -14.34
CA ASP A 49 -7.47 10.56 -14.14
C ASP A 49 -7.23 11.92 -13.47
N ALA A 50 -7.96 12.97 -13.89
CA ALA A 50 -7.88 14.30 -13.29
C ALA A 50 -8.22 14.28 -11.79
N LEU A 51 -9.25 13.52 -11.38
CA LEU A 51 -9.65 13.38 -9.97
C LEU A 51 -8.56 12.78 -9.08
N PHE A 52 -7.65 11.99 -9.63
CA PHE A 52 -6.51 11.47 -8.88
C PHE A 52 -5.40 12.51 -8.72
N PHE A 53 -5.06 13.23 -9.79
CA PHE A 53 -3.89 14.12 -9.80
C PHE A 53 -4.17 15.52 -9.25
N VAL A 54 -5.37 16.03 -9.51
CA VAL A 54 -5.81 17.39 -9.15
C VAL A 54 -7.16 17.28 -8.44
N PRO A 55 -7.19 16.64 -7.25
CA PRO A 55 -8.43 16.50 -6.51
C PRO A 55 -8.94 17.86 -6.05
N GLU A 56 -10.25 18.04 -6.09
CA GLU A 56 -10.91 19.22 -5.52
C GLU A 56 -11.53 18.89 -4.17
N TYR A 57 -11.24 19.72 -3.17
CA TYR A 57 -11.89 19.65 -1.87
C TYR A 57 -12.48 21.02 -1.53
N LEU A 58 -13.80 21.08 -1.30
CA LEU A 58 -14.53 22.33 -1.07
C LEU A 58 -14.26 23.40 -2.15
N GLY A 59 -14.22 22.96 -3.42
CA GLY A 59 -13.99 23.83 -4.58
C GLY A 59 -12.55 24.36 -4.72
N ASN A 60 -11.60 23.83 -3.93
CA ASN A 60 -10.20 24.23 -3.99
C ASN A 60 -9.29 23.04 -4.21
N VAL A 61 -8.29 23.23 -5.07
CA VAL A 61 -7.17 22.30 -5.27
C VAL A 61 -6.01 22.77 -4.39
N ASN A 62 -5.71 22.02 -3.35
CA ASN A 62 -4.64 22.35 -2.40
C ASN A 62 -4.02 21.08 -1.78
N ALA A 63 -2.99 21.26 -0.97
CA ALA A 63 -2.33 20.14 -0.30
C ALA A 63 -3.28 19.25 0.53
N LEU A 64 -4.34 19.84 1.13
CA LEU A 64 -5.33 19.08 1.90
C LEU A 64 -6.19 18.19 0.99
N SER A 65 -6.62 18.72 -0.16
CA SER A 65 -7.36 17.93 -1.17
C SER A 65 -6.53 16.72 -1.62
N SER A 66 -5.25 16.92 -1.96
CA SER A 66 -4.34 15.83 -2.33
C SER A 66 -4.07 14.87 -1.17
N ALA A 67 -4.05 15.36 0.08
CA ALA A 67 -3.93 14.50 1.25
C ALA A 67 -5.10 13.52 1.39
N THR A 68 -6.32 13.90 1.00
CA THR A 68 -7.47 12.96 1.03
C THR A 68 -7.28 11.80 0.05
N VAL A 69 -6.77 12.07 -1.15
CA VAL A 69 -6.40 11.03 -2.13
C VAL A 69 -5.23 10.19 -1.60
N GLY A 70 -4.25 10.82 -0.95
CA GLY A 70 -3.16 10.13 -0.26
C GLY A 70 -3.65 9.15 0.80
N VAL A 71 -4.61 9.56 1.64
CA VAL A 71 -5.28 8.70 2.62
C VAL A 71 -6.00 7.55 1.89
N ALA A 72 -6.83 7.82 0.88
CA ALA A 72 -7.50 6.76 0.13
C ALA A 72 -6.51 5.74 -0.48
N MET A 73 -5.39 6.22 -1.02
CA MET A 73 -4.32 5.39 -1.55
C MET A 73 -3.65 4.54 -0.46
N GLY A 74 -3.44 5.12 0.72
CA GLY A 74 -2.92 4.39 1.87
C GLY A 74 -3.89 3.29 2.33
N VAL A 75 -5.21 3.51 2.25
CA VAL A 75 -6.23 2.50 2.59
C VAL A 75 -6.08 1.33 1.63
N PHE A 76 -5.97 1.63 0.34
CA PHE A 76 -5.77 0.61 -0.69
C PHE A 76 -4.49 -0.20 -0.45
N PHE A 77 -3.37 0.47 -0.15
CA PHE A 77 -2.07 -0.18 0.11
C PHE A 77 -2.09 -1.06 1.36
N MET A 78 -2.72 -0.59 2.44
CA MET A 78 -2.86 -1.37 3.67
C MET A 78 -3.83 -2.53 3.49
N SER A 79 -4.95 -2.33 2.77
CA SER A 79 -5.91 -3.39 2.46
C SER A 79 -5.27 -4.50 1.64
N TRP A 80 -4.44 -4.16 0.65
CA TRP A 80 -3.63 -5.13 -0.08
C TRP A 80 -2.74 -5.94 0.87
N ASN A 81 -1.92 -5.26 1.68
CA ASN A 81 -0.98 -5.93 2.57
C ASN A 81 -1.66 -6.83 3.60
N ILE A 82 -2.77 -6.38 4.20
CA ILE A 82 -3.54 -7.15 5.17
C ILE A 82 -4.14 -8.40 4.50
N THR A 83 -4.80 -8.21 3.36
CA THR A 83 -5.45 -9.31 2.63
C THR A 83 -4.44 -10.37 2.22
N THR A 84 -3.34 -9.96 1.58
CA THR A 84 -2.33 -10.92 1.10
C THR A 84 -1.55 -11.55 2.26
N PHE A 85 -1.35 -10.82 3.38
CA PHE A 85 -0.79 -11.40 4.60
C PHE A 85 -1.67 -12.53 5.12
N ILE A 86 -2.98 -12.31 5.30
CA ILE A 86 -3.92 -13.33 5.79
C ILE A 86 -3.93 -14.56 4.87
N LEU A 87 -3.93 -14.35 3.55
CA LEU A 87 -3.98 -15.44 2.57
C LEU A 87 -2.67 -16.25 2.47
N HIS A 88 -1.52 -15.63 2.71
CA HIS A 88 -0.21 -16.26 2.50
C HIS A 88 0.55 -16.61 3.78
N THR A 89 0.16 -16.09 4.95
CA THR A 89 0.85 -16.34 6.22
C THR A 89 1.00 -17.83 6.53
N ARG A 90 -0.01 -18.66 6.17
CA ARG A 90 0.04 -20.12 6.34
C ARG A 90 1.17 -20.80 5.56
N ARG A 91 1.62 -20.22 4.45
CA ARG A 91 2.70 -20.75 3.59
C ARG A 91 4.08 -20.37 4.11
N PHE A 92 4.18 -19.25 4.84
CA PHE A 92 5.43 -18.67 5.30
C PHE A 92 5.56 -18.82 6.82
N LYS A 93 5.68 -20.07 7.29
CA LYS A 93 5.74 -20.40 8.72
C LYS A 93 6.87 -19.68 9.48
N PHE A 94 7.96 -19.32 8.81
CA PHE A 94 9.05 -18.55 9.41
C PHE A 94 8.63 -17.13 9.84
N LEU A 95 7.55 -16.57 9.28
CA LEU A 95 7.02 -15.29 9.74
C LEU A 95 6.39 -15.44 11.12
N ALA A 96 5.82 -16.59 11.47
CA ALA A 96 5.17 -16.79 12.76
C ALA A 96 6.14 -16.72 13.95
N THR A 97 7.42 -17.04 13.75
CA THR A 97 8.46 -16.92 14.78
C THR A 97 9.16 -15.56 14.75
N ALA A 98 8.83 -14.70 13.80
CA ALA A 98 9.48 -13.41 13.62
C ALA A 98 8.84 -12.34 14.50
N SER A 99 9.66 -11.50 15.14
CA SER A 99 9.17 -10.27 15.78
C SER A 99 8.44 -9.38 14.76
N LYS A 100 7.23 -8.90 15.11
CA LYS A 100 6.38 -8.05 14.25
C LYS A 100 6.17 -8.63 12.84
N PRO A 101 5.50 -9.79 12.70
CA PRO A 101 5.40 -10.53 11.44
C PRO A 101 4.77 -9.72 10.31
N PHE A 102 3.71 -8.97 10.62
CA PHE A 102 2.99 -8.16 9.64
C PHE A 102 3.86 -7.04 9.05
N LEU A 103 4.63 -6.33 9.87
CA LEU A 103 5.55 -5.28 9.39
C LEU A 103 6.61 -5.86 8.45
N LYS A 104 7.23 -6.99 8.82
CA LYS A 104 8.20 -7.68 7.96
C LYS A 104 7.56 -8.13 6.65
N TYR A 105 6.32 -8.61 6.70
CA TYR A 105 5.58 -8.95 5.50
C TYR A 105 5.36 -7.72 4.60
N CYS A 106 4.86 -6.59 5.13
CA CYS A 106 4.62 -5.38 4.35
C CYS A 106 5.88 -4.88 3.63
N VAL A 107 7.04 -4.89 4.32
CA VAL A 107 8.32 -4.50 3.71
C VAL A 107 8.69 -5.42 2.54
N ASN A 108 8.53 -6.74 2.70
CA ASN A 108 8.83 -7.69 1.63
C ASN A 108 7.77 -7.68 0.51
N ASN A 109 6.53 -7.33 0.83
CA ASN A 109 5.42 -7.16 -0.12
C ASN A 109 5.39 -5.75 -0.76
N GLY A 110 6.45 -4.97 -0.58
CA GLY A 110 6.50 -3.58 -1.01
C GLY A 110 6.76 -3.37 -2.50
N LEU A 111 7.22 -4.39 -3.24
CA LEU A 111 7.64 -4.22 -4.65
C LEU A 111 6.52 -3.70 -5.56
N LEU A 112 5.35 -4.36 -5.56
CA LEU A 112 4.22 -3.94 -6.39
C LEU A 112 3.64 -2.58 -5.94
N PRO A 113 3.35 -2.35 -4.64
CA PRO A 113 2.89 -1.05 -4.15
C PRO A 113 3.88 0.09 -4.43
N LEU A 114 5.18 -0.12 -4.23
CA LEU A 114 6.20 0.89 -4.46
C LEU A 114 6.32 1.24 -5.96
N PHE A 115 6.31 0.22 -6.83
CA PHE A 115 6.29 0.44 -8.27
C PHE A 115 5.09 1.29 -8.70
N PHE A 116 3.91 0.96 -8.17
CA PHE A 116 2.69 1.70 -8.45
C PHE A 116 2.73 3.14 -7.89
N LEU A 117 3.27 3.35 -6.70
CA LEU A 117 3.43 4.68 -6.10
C LEU A 117 4.34 5.57 -6.97
N ILE A 118 5.47 5.03 -7.43
CA ILE A 118 6.38 5.74 -8.33
C ILE A 118 5.67 6.05 -9.66
N PHE A 119 4.96 5.08 -10.22
CA PHE A 119 4.17 5.27 -11.44
C PHE A 119 3.14 6.39 -11.29
N TYR A 120 2.41 6.41 -10.17
CA TYR A 120 1.45 7.47 -9.84
C TYR A 120 2.12 8.85 -9.79
N LEU A 121 3.23 8.98 -9.05
CA LEU A 121 3.93 10.26 -8.92
C LEU A 121 4.45 10.78 -10.26
N ILE A 122 5.02 9.90 -11.10
CA ILE A 122 5.47 10.28 -12.44
C ILE A 122 4.29 10.78 -13.29
N LYS A 123 3.14 10.08 -13.24
CA LYS A 123 1.95 10.47 -13.99
C LYS A 123 1.32 11.75 -13.47
N SER A 124 1.34 11.97 -12.16
CA SER A 124 0.89 13.23 -11.53
C SER A 124 1.70 14.41 -12.06
N ILE A 125 3.02 14.34 -12.00
CA ILE A 125 3.91 15.41 -12.48
C ILE A 125 3.67 15.66 -13.98
N GLN A 126 3.58 14.60 -14.78
CA GLN A 126 3.30 14.73 -16.21
C GLN A 126 1.94 15.38 -16.49
N PHE A 127 0.90 15.03 -15.72
CA PHE A 127 -0.42 15.61 -15.89
C PHE A 127 -0.43 17.09 -15.50
N ASN A 128 0.11 17.41 -14.33
CA ASN A 128 0.05 18.73 -13.72
C ASN A 128 0.90 19.76 -14.48
N THR A 129 2.06 19.36 -15.00
CA THR A 129 2.89 20.25 -15.82
C THR A 129 2.36 20.44 -17.24
N ASN A 130 1.84 19.38 -17.89
CA ASN A 130 1.51 19.45 -19.31
C ASN A 130 0.05 19.80 -19.62
N LYS A 131 -0.89 19.52 -18.71
CA LYS A 131 -2.32 19.78 -18.92
C LYS A 131 -2.83 20.96 -18.12
N GLU A 132 -2.54 20.98 -16.83
CA GLU A 132 -3.02 22.02 -15.91
C GLU A 132 -2.08 23.22 -15.80
N LEU A 133 -0.85 23.09 -16.34
CA LEU A 133 0.17 24.16 -16.37
C LEU A 133 0.45 24.75 -14.98
N LEU A 134 0.37 23.90 -13.94
CA LEU A 134 0.61 24.31 -12.56
C LEU A 134 2.05 24.78 -12.38
N SER A 135 2.25 25.74 -11.48
CA SER A 135 3.58 26.16 -11.09
C SER A 135 4.30 25.04 -10.32
N THR A 136 5.63 25.05 -10.37
CA THR A 136 6.46 24.06 -9.65
C THR A 136 6.18 24.06 -8.14
N ALA A 137 5.85 25.22 -7.56
CA ALA A 137 5.55 25.36 -6.15
C ALA A 137 4.21 24.67 -5.78
N GLU A 138 3.18 24.84 -6.62
CA GLU A 138 1.89 24.18 -6.44
C GLU A 138 2.05 22.66 -6.57
N GLU A 139 2.79 22.18 -7.56
CA GLU A 139 3.05 20.75 -7.73
C GLU A 139 3.73 20.12 -6.50
N ILE A 140 4.74 20.79 -5.96
CA ILE A 140 5.42 20.32 -4.73
C ILE A 140 4.43 20.29 -3.56
N ALA A 141 3.57 21.29 -3.42
CA ALA A 141 2.55 21.32 -2.36
C ALA A 141 1.55 20.16 -2.49
N LEU A 142 1.12 19.83 -3.71
CA LEU A 142 0.20 18.71 -3.96
C LEU A 142 0.87 17.35 -3.67
N ILE A 143 2.12 17.16 -4.11
CA ILE A 143 2.89 15.94 -3.83
C ILE A 143 3.10 15.77 -2.32
N LEU A 144 3.49 16.83 -1.62
CA LEU A 144 3.69 16.79 -0.16
C LEU A 144 2.38 16.52 0.58
N GLY A 145 1.27 17.13 0.13
CA GLY A 145 -0.06 16.85 0.65
C GLY A 145 -0.43 15.37 0.50
N PHE A 146 -0.31 14.84 -0.72
CA PHE A 146 -0.57 13.43 -1.02
C PHE A 146 0.30 12.48 -0.18
N LEU A 147 1.62 12.68 -0.17
CA LEU A 147 2.53 11.85 0.63
C LEU A 147 2.26 11.99 2.12
N GLY A 148 1.91 13.18 2.60
CA GLY A 148 1.53 13.43 3.97
C GLY A 148 0.31 12.62 4.39
N GLY A 149 -0.77 12.65 3.59
CA GLY A 149 -1.97 11.85 3.84
C GLY A 149 -1.70 10.35 3.79
N PHE A 150 -0.94 9.90 2.79
CA PHE A 150 -0.55 8.51 2.60
C PHE A 150 0.27 7.96 3.79
N ILE A 151 1.33 8.67 4.18
CA ILE A 151 2.19 8.28 5.30
C ILE A 151 1.41 8.32 6.62
N SER A 152 0.57 9.35 6.82
CA SER A 152 -0.25 9.47 8.03
C SER A 152 -1.15 8.26 8.22
N LEU A 153 -1.79 7.79 7.15
CA LEU A 153 -2.65 6.61 7.25
C LEU A 153 -1.86 5.32 7.49
N ILE A 154 -0.71 5.15 6.83
CA ILE A 154 0.15 3.98 7.09
C ILE A 154 0.62 3.96 8.54
N ALA A 155 1.08 5.11 9.05
CA ALA A 155 1.51 5.27 10.44
C ALA A 155 0.37 4.97 11.42
N PHE A 156 -0.83 5.52 11.17
CA PHE A 156 -2.03 5.23 11.95
C PHE A 156 -2.36 3.74 11.96
N SER A 157 -2.33 3.08 10.79
CA SER A 157 -2.63 1.66 10.65
C SER A 157 -1.68 0.78 11.44
N PHE A 158 -0.36 1.08 11.42
CA PHE A 158 0.62 0.35 12.22
C PHE A 158 0.51 0.64 13.71
N ALA A 159 0.24 1.89 14.10
CA ALA A 159 0.00 2.25 15.50
C ALA A 159 -1.19 1.48 16.07
N PHE A 160 -2.29 1.42 15.30
CA PHE A 160 -3.46 0.61 15.64
C PHE A 160 -3.11 -0.88 15.76
N PHE A 161 -2.46 -1.45 14.75
CA PHE A 161 -2.14 -2.88 14.73
C PHE A 161 -1.21 -3.31 15.88
N PHE A 162 -0.18 -2.52 16.20
CA PHE A 162 0.70 -2.80 17.34
C PHE A 162 -0.01 -2.63 18.69
N GLY A 163 -0.99 -1.72 18.77
CA GLY A 163 -1.86 -1.61 19.93
C GLY A 163 -2.68 -2.88 20.15
N VAL A 164 -3.34 -3.35 19.10
CA VAL A 164 -4.17 -4.57 19.13
C VAL A 164 -3.34 -5.82 19.45
N ASP A 165 -2.16 -5.99 18.84
CA ASP A 165 -1.28 -7.13 19.09
C ASP A 165 -0.89 -7.27 20.57
N ARG A 166 -0.57 -6.15 21.23
CA ARG A 166 -0.28 -6.13 22.68
C ARG A 166 -1.49 -6.55 23.51
N THR A 167 -2.68 -6.12 23.14
CA THR A 167 -3.92 -6.49 23.83
C THR A 167 -4.21 -7.97 23.67
N ILE A 168 -4.11 -8.51 22.45
CA ILE A 168 -4.32 -9.93 22.17
C ILE A 168 -3.33 -10.80 22.96
N LEU A 169 -2.04 -10.45 22.96
CA LEU A 169 -1.03 -11.18 23.73
C LEU A 169 -1.36 -11.17 25.23
N ARG A 170 -1.76 -10.03 25.78
CA ARG A 170 -2.16 -9.93 27.20
C ARG A 170 -3.37 -10.79 27.54
N THR A 171 -4.32 -10.96 26.62
CA THR A 171 -5.51 -11.80 26.84
C THR A 171 -5.23 -13.29 26.66
N ILE A 172 -4.44 -13.69 25.67
CA ILE A 172 -4.21 -15.10 25.34
C ILE A 172 -3.15 -15.75 26.24
N THR A 173 -2.09 -15.02 26.61
CA THR A 173 -1.01 -15.56 27.46
C THR A 173 -1.49 -16.20 28.77
N PRO A 174 -2.38 -15.56 29.57
CA PRO A 174 -2.88 -16.19 30.79
C PRO A 174 -3.76 -17.42 30.56
N VAL A 175 -4.47 -17.48 29.42
CA VAL A 175 -5.29 -18.65 29.03
C VAL A 175 -4.41 -19.84 28.66
N ILE A 176 -3.30 -19.61 27.94
CA ILE A 176 -2.32 -20.65 27.63
C ILE A 176 -1.57 -21.11 28.89
N ALA A 177 -1.27 -20.19 29.81
CA ALA A 177 -0.56 -20.49 31.05
C ALA A 177 -1.39 -21.30 32.06
N ASN A 178 -2.72 -21.21 32.00
CA ASN A 178 -3.63 -21.92 32.90
C ASN A 178 -4.66 -22.75 32.10
N PRO A 179 -4.34 -24.01 31.75
CA PRO A 179 -5.19 -24.87 30.94
C PRO A 179 -6.59 -25.13 31.54
N GLU A 180 -6.79 -24.90 32.84
CA GLU A 180 -8.09 -25.10 33.51
C GLU A 180 -9.19 -24.14 33.04
N PHE A 181 -8.83 -23.03 32.37
CA PHE A 181 -9.79 -22.07 31.79
C PHE A 181 -10.23 -22.41 30.36
N PHE A 182 -9.82 -23.56 29.79
CA PHE A 182 -10.25 -24.02 28.46
C PHE A 182 -11.63 -24.72 28.42
N LYS A 183 -12.42 -24.65 29.50
CA LYS A 183 -13.79 -25.20 29.52
C LYS A 183 -14.77 -24.34 28.73
#